data_AF-W2GDY4-F1
#
_entry.id   AF-W2GDY4-F1
#
_cell.length_a   1.000
_cell.length_b   1.000
_cell.length_c   1.000
_cell.angle_alpha   90.00
_cell.angle_beta   90.00
_cell.angle_gamma   90.00
#
_symmetry.space_group_name_H-M   'P 1'
#
loop_
_entity.id
_entity.type
_entity.pdbx_description
1 polymer ?
#
loop_
_entity_poly.entity_id
_entity_poly.type
_entity_poly.pdbx_seq_one_letter_code
_entity_poly.pdbx_strand_id
1 'polypeptide(L)'
;MRANNSVSKRFLELDYKRKQLRQFQKRYLLKQPEDLIILLTRNIQHFRGEIETLEQRCQHMRRTRARFSQPANDVWRTAAEYFRLIRHGLHLTTNQLGFVRDMMAPDVVFNSEYGPEAIMQHWCFMDWFGDVNVELKGWEATDGESL
;
A
#
# COMPACT_ATOMS: atom_id res chain seq x y z
N MET A 1 16.09 24.45 11.63
CA MET A 1 16.77 24.14 10.35
C MET A 1 16.15 22.97 9.53
N ARG A 2 14.85 22.63 9.68
CA ARG A 2 14.24 21.45 8.99
C ARG A 2 13.31 21.80 7.82
N ALA A 3 12.74 23.01 7.81
CA ALA A 3 11.79 23.46 6.79
C ALA A 3 12.43 23.80 5.42
N ASN A 4 13.69 24.26 5.39
CA ASN A 4 14.36 24.63 4.12
C ASN A 4 14.69 23.43 3.22
N ASN A 5 14.80 22.24 3.81
CA ASN A 5 15.18 21.02 3.07
C ASN A 5 13.99 20.39 2.34
N SER A 6 12.77 20.49 2.90
CA SER A 6 11.54 20.04 2.22
C SER A 6 11.14 20.96 1.07
N VAL A 7 11.32 22.27 1.26
CA VAL A 7 11.08 23.28 0.24
C VAL A 7 12.06 23.11 -0.93
N SER A 8 13.35 22.95 -0.65
CA SER A 8 14.37 22.70 -1.69
C SER A 8 14.12 21.42 -2.50
N LYS A 9 13.65 20.35 -1.86
CA LYS A 9 13.28 19.10 -2.56
C LYS A 9 12.10 19.29 -3.51
N ARG A 10 11.07 20.04 -3.10
CA ARG A 10 9.91 20.35 -3.95
C ARG A 10 10.31 21.19 -5.17
N PHE A 11 11.21 22.16 -5.00
CA PHE A 11 11.73 22.94 -6.12
C PHE A 11 12.52 22.09 -7.13
N LEU A 12 13.38 21.19 -6.64
CA LEU A 12 14.11 20.26 -7.51
C LEU A 12 13.18 19.33 -8.30
N GLU A 13 12.13 18.82 -7.65
CA GLU A 13 11.16 17.91 -8.26
C GLU A 13 10.30 18.62 -9.33
N LEU A 14 9.93 19.88 -9.07
CA LEU A 14 9.21 20.71 -10.04
C LEU A 14 10.06 21.03 -11.27
N ASP A 15 11.34 21.34 -11.08
CA ASP A 15 12.25 21.60 -12.21
C ASP A 15 12.56 20.33 -13.01
N TYR A 16 12.64 19.18 -12.34
CA TYR A 16 12.73 17.88 -13.02
C TYR A 16 11.49 17.60 -13.89
N LYS A 17 10.28 17.82 -13.36
CA LYS A 17 9.02 17.67 -14.10
C LYS A 17 8.94 18.64 -15.28
N ARG A 18 9.33 19.90 -15.10
CA ARG A 18 9.38 20.91 -16.19
C ARG A 18 10.37 20.51 -17.29
N LYS A 19 11.51 19.93 -16.93
CA LYS A 19 12.52 19.46 -17.89
C LYS A 19 12.01 18.27 -18.71
N GLN A 20 11.33 17.32 -18.04
CA GLN A 20 10.66 16.19 -18.69
C GLN A 20 9.60 16.69 -19.68
N LEU A 21 8.70 17.58 -19.24
CA LEU A 21 7.64 18.13 -20.11
C LEU A 21 8.19 18.83 -21.35
N ARG A 22 9.30 19.59 -21.23
CA ARG A 22 9.97 20.21 -22.38
C ARG A 22 10.55 19.17 -23.35
N GLN A 23 11.12 18.08 -22.84
CA GLN A 23 11.65 17.00 -23.67
C GLN A 23 10.51 16.26 -24.39
N PHE A 24 9.40 16.00 -23.69
CA PHE A 24 8.19 15.45 -24.31
C PHE A 24 7.70 16.37 -25.43
N GLN A 25 7.45 17.65 -25.14
CA GLN A 25 6.97 18.62 -26.14
C GLN A 25 7.87 18.71 -27.37
N LYS A 26 9.19 18.79 -27.21
CA LYS A 26 10.14 18.80 -28.34
C LYS A 26 10.04 17.54 -29.18
N ARG A 27 9.87 16.38 -28.55
CA ARG A 27 9.73 15.09 -29.22
C ARG A 27 8.43 14.98 -30.03
N TYR A 28 7.39 15.72 -29.63
CA TYR A 28 6.10 15.80 -30.35
C TYR A 28 6.10 16.84 -31.48
N LEU A 29 6.79 17.97 -31.29
CA LEU A 29 6.83 19.07 -32.27
C LEU A 29 7.66 18.78 -33.52
N LEU A 30 8.59 17.82 -33.46
CA LEU A 30 9.55 17.52 -34.54
C LEU A 30 9.12 16.38 -35.47
N LYS A 31 8.00 15.71 -35.20
CA LYS A 31 7.56 14.56 -35.99
C LYS A 31 6.48 14.97 -36.99
N GLN A 32 6.60 14.47 -38.22
CA GLN A 32 5.52 14.56 -39.20
C GLN A 32 4.25 13.92 -38.60
N PRO A 33 3.05 14.43 -38.93
CA PRO A 33 1.80 13.95 -38.34
C PRO A 33 1.59 12.45 -38.54
N GLU A 34 2.05 11.88 -39.65
CA GLU A 34 2.00 10.44 -39.94
C GLU A 34 2.87 9.62 -38.96
N ASP A 35 4.12 10.04 -38.71
CA ASP A 35 5.02 9.38 -37.76
C ASP A 35 4.50 9.46 -36.32
N LEU A 36 3.81 10.56 -36.00
CA LEU A 36 3.18 10.75 -34.70
C LEU A 36 1.99 9.81 -34.51
N ILE A 37 1.15 9.65 -35.53
CA ILE A 37 0.02 8.71 -35.52
C ILE A 37 0.53 7.27 -35.36
N ILE A 38 1.58 6.88 -36.08
CA ILE A 38 2.19 5.54 -35.96
C ILE A 38 2.75 5.31 -34.56
N LEU A 39 3.47 6.30 -34.00
CA LEU A 39 4.03 6.22 -32.65
C LEU A 39 2.94 6.09 -31.59
N LEU A 40 1.90 6.92 -31.66
CA LEU A 40 0.78 6.90 -30.73
C LEU A 40 0.01 5.58 -30.81
N THR A 41 -0.25 5.09 -32.03
CA THR A 41 -0.93 3.81 -32.26
C THR A 41 -0.13 2.66 -31.63
N ARG A 42 1.19 2.64 -31.83
CA ARG A 42 2.08 1.64 -31.22
C ARG A 42 2.08 1.71 -29.70
N ASN A 43 2.13 2.92 -29.13
CA ASN A 43 2.12 3.09 -27.67
C ASN A 43 0.78 2.69 -27.06
N ILE A 44 -0.34 3.02 -27.71
CA ILE A 44 -1.68 2.61 -27.28
C ILE A 44 -1.79 1.08 -27.30
N GLN A 45 -1.34 0.43 -28.38
CA GLN A 45 -1.31 -1.03 -28.45
C GLN A 45 -0.43 -1.65 -27.36
N HIS A 46 0.76 -1.09 -27.12
CA HIS A 46 1.65 -1.52 -26.06
C HIS A 46 1.00 -1.41 -24.68
N PHE A 47 0.48 -0.24 -24.32
CA PHE A 47 -0.17 -0.03 -23.02
C PHE A 47 -1.43 -0.88 -22.86
N ARG A 48 -2.18 -1.13 -23.94
CA ARG A 48 -3.34 -2.02 -23.89
C ARG A 48 -2.94 -3.46 -23.56
N GLY A 49 -1.86 -3.96 -24.16
CA GLY A 49 -1.31 -5.26 -23.81
C GLY A 49 -0.78 -5.29 -22.38
N GLU A 50 -0.13 -4.23 -21.93
CA GLU A 50 0.38 -4.12 -20.56
C GLU A 50 -0.76 -4.12 -19.53
N ILE A 51 -1.83 -3.35 -19.77
CA ILE A 51 -3.06 -3.36 -18.96
C ILE A 51 -3.66 -4.76 -18.94
N GLU A 52 -3.79 -5.43 -20.08
CA GLU A 52 -4.36 -6.77 -20.15
C GLU A 52 -3.51 -7.79 -19.36
N THR A 53 -2.18 -7.72 -19.46
CA THR A 53 -1.30 -8.60 -18.65
C THR A 53 -1.39 -8.30 -17.16
N LEU A 54 -1.50 -7.03 -16.77
CA LEU A 54 -1.69 -6.62 -15.38
C LEU A 54 -3.06 -7.02 -14.86
N GLU A 55 -4.11 -6.91 -15.67
CA GLU A 55 -5.45 -7.39 -15.38
C GLU A 55 -5.47 -8.91 -15.22
N GLN A 56 -4.79 -9.65 -16.08
CA GLN A 56 -4.64 -11.11 -15.95
C GLN A 56 -3.89 -11.47 -14.67
N ARG A 57 -2.82 -10.74 -14.32
CA ARG A 57 -2.11 -10.91 -13.04
C ARG A 57 -2.99 -10.57 -11.85
N CYS A 58 -3.74 -9.48 -11.90
CA CYS A 58 -4.69 -9.08 -10.87
C CYS A 58 -5.84 -10.09 -10.75
N GLN A 59 -6.36 -10.62 -11.85
CA GLN A 59 -7.38 -11.67 -11.86
C GLN A 59 -6.81 -12.98 -11.32
N HIS A 60 -5.58 -13.35 -11.68
CA HIS A 60 -4.90 -14.51 -11.12
C HIS A 60 -4.73 -14.34 -9.61
N MET A 61 -4.17 -13.21 -9.15
CA MET A 61 -4.08 -12.88 -7.72
C MET A 61 -5.44 -12.88 -7.04
N ARG A 62 -6.48 -12.33 -7.67
CA ARG A 62 -7.87 -12.33 -7.17
C ARG A 62 -8.44 -13.74 -7.14
N ARG A 63 -8.13 -14.64 -8.08
CA ARG A 63 -8.57 -16.05 -8.12
C ARG A 63 -7.82 -16.89 -7.09
N THR A 64 -6.52 -16.66 -6.90
CA THR A 64 -5.75 -17.23 -5.80
C THR A 64 -6.25 -16.70 -4.44
N ARG A 65 -6.67 -15.43 -4.38
CA ARG A 65 -7.41 -14.83 -3.25
C ARG A 65 -8.91 -15.13 -3.23
N ALA A 66 -9.50 -15.77 -4.24
CA ALA A 66 -10.97 -15.93 -4.35
C ALA A 66 -11.49 -17.07 -3.47
N ARG A 67 -10.60 -17.81 -2.79
CA ARG A 67 -10.98 -18.54 -1.57
C ARG A 67 -11.30 -17.60 -0.40
N PHE A 68 -11.05 -16.29 -0.53
CA PHE A 68 -11.13 -15.30 0.53
C PHE A 68 -11.83 -14.01 0.06
N SER A 69 -12.93 -14.05 -0.70
CA SER A 69 -13.68 -12.81 -0.93
C SER A 69 -15.17 -13.05 -1.16
N GLN A 70 -15.93 -12.98 -0.08
CA GLN A 70 -17.30 -12.45 -0.11
C GLN A 70 -17.35 -11.13 0.68
N PRO A 71 -18.07 -10.11 0.20
CA PRO A 71 -18.20 -8.83 0.87
C PRO A 71 -19.44 -8.84 1.76
N ALA A 72 -19.23 -9.08 3.04
CA ALA A 72 -20.08 -8.63 4.13
C ALA A 72 -19.21 -8.77 5.38
N ASN A 73 -18.85 -7.65 6.01
CA ASN A 73 -17.96 -7.48 7.17
C ASN A 73 -16.45 -7.28 6.91
N ASP A 74 -16.12 -6.10 6.39
CA ASP A 74 -14.74 -5.64 6.14
C ASP A 74 -13.90 -5.51 7.43
N VAL A 75 -14.52 -5.08 8.55
CA VAL A 75 -13.84 -4.92 9.85
C VAL A 75 -13.41 -6.26 10.45
N TRP A 76 -14.28 -7.26 10.41
CA TRP A 76 -14.00 -8.60 10.96
C TRP A 76 -12.92 -9.33 10.16
N ARG A 77 -12.92 -9.15 8.84
CA ARG A 77 -11.86 -9.66 7.97
C ARG A 77 -10.53 -8.96 8.22
N THR A 78 -10.57 -7.63 8.34
CA THR A 78 -9.41 -6.81 8.71
C THR A 78 -8.87 -7.33 10.04
N ALA A 79 -9.69 -7.42 11.08
CA ALA A 79 -9.28 -7.96 12.36
C ALA A 79 -8.65 -9.37 12.26
N ALA A 80 -9.26 -10.30 11.54
CA ALA A 80 -8.68 -11.64 11.33
C ALA A 80 -7.32 -11.62 10.61
N GLU A 81 -7.16 -10.78 9.58
CA GLU A 81 -5.88 -10.62 8.86
C GLU A 81 -4.80 -9.99 9.75
N TYR A 82 -5.19 -9.08 10.63
CA TYR A 82 -4.32 -8.50 11.64
C TYR A 82 -3.80 -9.58 12.61
N PHE A 83 -4.67 -10.42 13.17
CA PHE A 83 -4.26 -11.52 14.05
C PHE A 83 -3.41 -12.56 13.32
N ARG A 84 -3.70 -12.83 12.04
CA ARG A 84 -2.88 -13.71 11.21
C ARG A 84 -1.46 -13.16 11.02
N LEU A 85 -1.30 -11.84 10.89
CA LEU A 85 0.00 -11.20 10.71
C LEU A 85 0.89 -11.36 11.95
N ILE A 86 0.31 -11.20 13.14
CA ILE A 86 1.03 -11.21 14.42
C ILE A 86 1.12 -12.60 15.06
N ARG A 87 0.50 -13.62 14.46
CA ARG A 87 0.38 -14.98 15.00
C ARG A 87 1.71 -15.54 15.51
N HIS A 88 2.78 -15.35 14.75
CA HIS A 88 4.11 -15.87 15.06
C HIS A 88 5.11 -14.79 15.46
N GLY A 89 4.61 -13.71 16.09
CA GLY A 89 5.41 -12.52 16.33
C GLY A 89 5.48 -11.60 15.11
N LEU A 90 5.94 -10.37 15.34
CA LEU A 90 5.97 -9.32 14.31
C LEU A 90 7.39 -9.13 13.83
N HIS A 91 7.73 -9.83 12.76
CA HIS A 91 9.02 -9.65 12.11
C HIS A 91 8.94 -8.34 11.33
N LEU A 92 9.59 -7.27 11.81
CA LEU A 92 9.63 -5.91 11.20
C LEU A 92 10.19 -5.84 9.74
N THR A 93 10.05 -6.91 8.97
CA THR A 93 10.11 -6.93 7.51
C THR A 93 9.26 -5.82 6.90
N THR A 94 9.80 -5.23 5.85
CA THR A 94 9.24 -4.06 5.15
C THR A 94 7.79 -4.26 4.69
N ASN A 95 7.41 -5.51 4.39
CA ASN A 95 6.09 -5.88 3.91
C ASN A 95 5.04 -5.91 5.03
N GLN A 96 5.40 -6.35 6.24
CA GLN A 96 4.49 -6.35 7.39
C GLN A 96 4.26 -4.91 7.88
N LEU A 97 5.30 -4.07 7.83
CA LEU A 97 5.22 -2.67 8.22
C LEU A 97 4.29 -1.85 7.31
N GLY A 98 4.35 -2.07 6.00
CA GLY A 98 3.41 -1.47 5.05
C GLY A 98 1.97 -1.90 5.33
N PHE A 99 1.77 -3.18 5.62
CA PHE A 99 0.44 -3.71 5.92
C PHE A 99 -0.18 -3.10 7.19
N VAL A 100 0.58 -3.01 8.30
CA VAL A 100 0.08 -2.42 9.55
C VAL A 100 -0.28 -0.94 9.35
N ARG A 101 0.55 -0.20 8.59
CA ARG A 101 0.29 1.20 8.24
C ARG A 101 -0.97 1.41 7.40
N ASP A 102 -1.21 0.52 6.43
CA ASP A 102 -2.37 0.62 5.54
C ASP A 102 -3.68 0.23 6.27
N MET A 103 -3.56 -0.57 7.32
CA MET A 103 -4.68 -1.17 8.03
C MET A 103 -5.12 -0.39 9.28
N MET A 104 -4.18 0.28 9.94
CA MET A 104 -4.45 1.07 11.14
C MET A 104 -4.63 2.55 10.82
N ALA A 105 -5.51 3.20 11.58
CA ALA A 105 -5.61 4.64 11.53
C ALA A 105 -4.31 5.28 12.04
N PRO A 106 -3.82 6.37 11.43
CA PRO A 106 -2.57 7.02 11.82
C PRO A 106 -2.60 7.62 13.24
N ASP A 107 -3.79 7.80 13.81
CA ASP A 107 -4.07 8.31 15.15
C ASP A 107 -4.54 7.23 16.13
N VAL A 108 -4.37 5.94 15.80
CA VAL A 108 -4.69 4.83 16.71
C VAL A 108 -3.93 5.00 18.03
N VAL A 109 -4.64 4.86 19.16
CA VAL A 109 -4.05 5.02 20.50
C VAL A 109 -3.65 3.67 21.07
N PHE A 110 -2.43 3.58 21.59
CA PHE A 110 -1.94 2.39 22.27
C PHE A 110 -1.02 2.77 23.43
N ASN A 111 -1.31 2.31 24.65
CA ASN A 111 -0.49 2.52 25.85
C ASN A 111 0.02 3.98 26.02
N SER A 112 -0.83 4.97 25.72
CA SER A 112 -0.52 6.41 25.76
C SER A 112 0.29 6.99 24.59
N GLU A 113 0.60 6.18 23.58
CA GLU A 113 1.22 6.60 22.33
C GLU A 113 0.23 6.56 21.16
N TYR A 114 0.62 7.16 20.03
CA TYR A 114 -0.20 7.28 18.83
C TYR A 114 0.47 6.66 17.61
N GLY A 115 -0.35 6.04 16.78
CA GLY A 115 0.00 5.56 15.46
C GLY A 115 0.47 4.11 15.43
N PRO A 116 0.49 3.50 14.24
CA PRO A 116 0.89 2.12 14.04
C PRO A 116 2.35 1.88 14.44
N GLU A 117 3.22 2.88 14.34
CA GLU A 117 4.63 2.76 14.72
C GLU A 117 4.84 2.51 16.22
N ALA A 118 4.07 3.18 17.07
CA ALA A 118 4.12 3.02 18.52
C ALA A 118 3.76 1.59 18.93
N ILE A 119 2.70 1.06 18.32
CA ILE A 119 2.22 -0.30 18.51
C ILE A 119 3.29 -1.32 18.10
N MET A 120 3.90 -1.13 16.93
CA MET A 120 4.93 -2.04 16.42
C MET A 120 6.20 -2.05 17.30
N GLN A 121 6.59 -0.89 17.82
CA GLN A 121 7.72 -0.79 18.76
C GLN A 121 7.45 -1.53 20.07
N HIS A 122 6.20 -1.56 20.53
CA HIS A 122 5.87 -2.34 21.70
C HIS A 122 5.93 -3.84 21.39
N TRP A 123 5.41 -4.29 20.25
CA TRP A 123 5.32 -5.72 19.95
C TRP A 123 6.62 -6.43 19.61
N CYS A 124 7.75 -5.73 19.46
CA CYS A 124 9.05 -6.39 19.36
C CYS A 124 9.43 -7.17 20.64
N PHE A 125 8.71 -6.99 21.76
CA PHE A 125 8.86 -7.88 22.93
C PHE A 125 8.53 -9.34 22.58
N MET A 126 7.69 -9.60 21.57
CA MET A 126 7.32 -10.97 21.17
C MET A 126 8.53 -11.76 20.69
N ASP A 127 9.56 -11.10 20.16
CA ASP A 127 10.83 -11.73 19.75
C ASP A 127 11.62 -12.27 20.96
N TRP A 128 11.30 -11.83 22.18
CA TRP A 128 11.94 -12.32 23.41
C TRP A 128 11.43 -13.71 23.81
N PHE A 129 10.33 -14.14 23.23
CA PHE A 129 9.70 -15.43 23.45
C PHE A 129 9.89 -16.26 22.17
N GLY A 130 10.62 -17.37 22.24
CA GLY A 130 11.13 -18.06 21.04
C GLY A 130 10.08 -18.44 19.99
N ASP A 131 8.96 -19.04 20.40
CA ASP A 131 7.84 -19.37 19.50
C ASP A 131 6.54 -18.87 20.13
N VAL A 132 6.17 -17.64 19.80
CA VAL A 132 4.87 -17.08 20.20
C VAL A 132 3.82 -17.56 19.21
N ASN A 133 2.71 -18.09 19.70
CA ASN A 133 1.53 -18.38 18.90
C ASN A 133 0.35 -17.58 19.46
N VAL A 134 0.01 -16.48 18.79
CA VAL A 134 -1.17 -15.67 19.13
C VAL A 134 -2.39 -16.28 18.48
N GLU A 135 -3.32 -16.75 19.31
CA GLU A 135 -4.57 -17.34 18.85
C GLU A 135 -5.75 -16.43 19.15
N LEU A 136 -6.55 -16.21 18.11
CA LEU A 136 -7.81 -15.51 18.22
C LEU A 136 -8.89 -16.49 18.68
N LYS A 137 -9.26 -16.44 19.96
CA LYS A 137 -10.22 -17.37 20.58
C LYS A 137 -11.68 -17.11 20.19
N GLY A 138 -12.00 -15.91 19.75
CA GLY A 138 -13.35 -15.49 19.38
C GLY A 138 -13.47 -13.98 19.46
N TRP A 139 -14.54 -13.45 18.88
CA TRP A 139 -14.93 -12.06 19.06
C TRP A 139 -16.40 -11.99 19.42
N GLU A 140 -16.72 -11.10 20.34
CA GLU A 140 -18.09 -10.78 20.70
C GLU A 140 -18.38 -9.38 20.17
N ALA A 141 -19.47 -9.22 19.43
CA ALA A 141 -19.96 -7.90 19.09
C ALA A 141 -20.56 -7.33 20.37
N THR A 142 -19.89 -6.37 20.99
CA THR A 142 -20.54 -5.57 22.02
C THR A 142 -21.50 -4.63 21.30
N ASP A 143 -22.76 -5.06 21.19
CA ASP A 143 -23.87 -4.15 20.95
C ASP A 143 -23.72 -3.05 22.00
N GLY A 144 -23.59 -1.79 21.59
CA GLY A 144 -23.13 -0.68 22.44
C GLY A 144 -24.08 -0.27 23.58
N GLU A 145 -24.67 -1.22 24.30
CA GLU A 145 -25.56 -1.04 25.45
C GLU A 145 -24.92 -1.48 26.78
N SER A 146 -23.60 -1.62 26.85
CA SER A 146 -22.92 -1.79 28.15
C SER A 146 -22.08 -0.56 28.46
N LEU A 147 -22.72 0.39 29.14
CA LEU A 147 -22.12 1.42 29.99
C LEU A 147 -21.85 0.84 31.39
#